data_AF-A0A0R2A6G2-F1
#
_entry.id   AF-A0A0R2A6G2-F1
#
_cell.length_a   1.000
_cell.length_b   1.000
_cell.length_c   1.000
_cell.angle_alpha   90.00
_cell.angle_beta   90.00
_cell.angle_gamma   90.00
#
_symmetry.space_group_name_H-M   'P 1'
#
loop_
_entity.id
_entity.type
_entity.pdbx_description
1 polymer ?
#
loop_
_entity_poly.entity_id
_entity_poly.type
_entity_poly.pdbx_seq_one_letter_code
_entity_poly.pdbx_strand_id
1 'polypeptide(L)'
;MLIKGANKASELNSQYNVIKNNLVTGGESVAEATRAIARMQADGEKYSLRYGKSQKEIADAYLELVKRGYTSQQAIGAMNTELQGSIASGDEFSDVVEVASQTLEGFGMTVDKNGKQLSSAKEMTEQTKKAVNTLAYSADVTSTSFQSLGVGMSYVSSTAHQAGFTLAETASAMGVLSNAGLEADKALVKLAA
;
A
#
# COMPACT_ATOMS: atom_id res chain seq x y z
N MET A 1 33.11 -10.28 7.51
CA MET A 1 31.77 -9.87 7.99
C MET A 1 31.59 -8.35 7.98
N LEU A 2 32.59 -7.56 8.41
CA LEU A 2 32.55 -6.09 8.40
C LEU A 2 32.23 -5.45 7.02
N ILE A 3 32.85 -5.94 5.95
CA ILE A 3 32.63 -5.44 4.58
C ILE A 3 31.17 -5.65 4.12
N LYS A 4 30.56 -6.81 4.44
CA LYS A 4 29.16 -7.10 4.08
C LYS A 4 28.17 -6.21 4.84
N GLY A 5 28.45 -5.89 6.10
CA GLY A 5 27.64 -4.98 6.91
C GLY A 5 27.71 -3.54 6.40
N ALA A 6 28.93 -3.06 6.09
CA ALA A 6 29.14 -1.74 5.51
C ALA A 6 28.43 -1.57 4.15
N ASN A 7 28.49 -2.59 3.28
CA ASN A 7 27.81 -2.57 1.99
C ASN A 7 26.28 -2.47 2.14
N LYS A 8 25.68 -3.26 3.04
CA LYS A 8 24.23 -3.20 3.32
C LYS A 8 23.80 -1.84 3.88
N ALA A 9 24.57 -1.27 4.79
CA ALA A 9 24.29 0.06 5.34
C ALA A 9 24.40 1.15 4.26
N SER A 10 25.40 1.04 3.38
CA SER A 10 25.55 1.98 2.26
C SER A 10 24.41 1.87 1.26
N GLU A 11 23.95 0.66 0.93
CA GLU A 11 22.81 0.44 0.04
C GLU A 11 21.52 1.00 0.63
N LEU A 12 21.26 0.73 1.92
CA LEU A 12 20.10 1.27 2.62
C LEU A 12 20.12 2.81 2.65
N ASN A 13 21.27 3.42 2.92
CA ASN A 13 21.41 4.87 2.89
C ASN A 13 21.19 5.44 1.49
N SER A 14 21.70 4.76 0.45
CA SER A 14 21.44 5.13 -0.94
C SER A 14 19.94 5.12 -1.25
N GLN A 15 19.20 4.11 -0.76
CA GLN A 15 17.76 4.01 -0.94
C GLN A 15 17.02 5.20 -0.32
N TYR A 16 17.36 5.57 0.91
CA TYR A 16 16.77 6.77 1.55
C TYR A 16 17.08 8.07 0.81
N ASN A 17 18.25 8.19 0.18
CA ASN A 17 18.56 9.34 -0.67
C ASN A 17 17.68 9.37 -1.92
N VAL A 18 17.40 8.21 -2.54
CA VAL A 18 16.46 8.12 -3.67
C VAL A 18 15.06 8.53 -3.23
N ILE A 19 14.57 8.02 -2.09
CA ILE A 19 13.27 8.41 -1.53
C ILE A 19 13.22 9.92 -1.29
N LYS A 20 14.26 10.50 -0.68
CA LYS A 20 14.34 11.93 -0.43
C LYS A 20 14.22 12.74 -1.71
N ASN A 21 14.97 12.36 -2.74
CA ASN A 21 14.95 13.07 -4.02
C ASN A 21 13.56 12.98 -4.67
N ASN A 22 12.93 11.81 -4.64
CA ASN A 22 11.58 11.63 -5.18
C ASN A 22 10.54 12.47 -4.43
N LEU A 23 10.62 12.56 -3.09
CA LEU A 23 9.76 13.42 -2.28
C LEU A 23 9.91 14.90 -2.65
N VAL A 24 11.15 15.37 -2.84
CA VAL A 24 11.43 16.75 -3.26
C VAL A 24 10.90 17.01 -4.67
N THR A 25 11.13 16.08 -5.61
CA THR A 25 10.55 16.16 -6.96
C THR A 25 9.02 16.13 -6.94
N GLY A 26 8.42 15.41 -5.99
CA GLY A 26 6.97 15.38 -5.74
C GLY A 26 6.40 16.65 -5.10
N GLY A 27 7.24 17.63 -4.74
CA GLY A 27 6.82 18.96 -4.29
C GLY A 27 7.05 19.24 -2.80
N GLU A 28 7.61 18.31 -2.03
CA GLU A 28 7.99 18.60 -0.64
C GLU A 28 9.24 19.48 -0.58
N SER A 29 9.33 20.35 0.43
CA SER A 29 10.58 21.07 0.67
C SER A 29 11.68 20.10 1.10
N VAL A 30 12.94 20.46 0.82
CA VAL A 30 14.12 19.68 1.25
C VAL A 30 14.12 19.45 2.77
N ALA A 31 13.64 20.42 3.55
CA ALA A 31 13.55 20.33 5.01
C ALA A 31 12.49 19.32 5.46
N GLU A 32 11.32 19.30 4.80
CA GLU A 32 10.25 18.32 5.05
C GLU A 32 10.70 16.92 4.69
N ALA A 33 11.21 16.73 3.48
CA ALA A 33 11.72 15.43 3.02
C ALA A 33 12.84 14.90 3.92
N THR A 34 13.74 15.77 4.41
CA THR A 34 14.81 15.35 5.34
C THR A 34 14.25 14.87 6.68
N ARG A 35 13.24 15.56 7.24
CA ARG A 35 12.56 15.11 8.47
C ARG A 35 11.82 13.80 8.27
N ALA A 36 11.15 13.66 7.12
CA ALA A 36 10.46 12.43 6.75
C ALA A 36 11.42 11.23 6.67
N ILE A 37 12.58 11.39 6.02
CA ILE A 37 13.58 10.31 5.94
C ILE A 37 14.06 9.87 7.32
N ALA A 38 14.35 10.80 8.22
CA ALA A 38 14.73 10.46 9.59
C ALA A 38 13.62 9.63 10.29
N ARG A 39 12.35 9.95 10.02
CA ARG A 39 11.22 9.18 10.54
C ARG A 39 11.09 7.80 9.89
N MET A 40 11.24 7.70 8.57
CA MET A 40 11.20 6.43 7.83
C MET A 40 12.34 5.50 8.26
N GLN A 41 13.52 6.04 8.57
CA GLN A 41 14.65 5.27 9.14
C GLN A 41 14.31 4.70 10.52
N ALA A 42 13.76 5.53 11.42
CA ALA A 42 13.33 5.09 12.74
C ALA A 42 12.20 4.04 12.67
N ASP A 43 11.26 4.23 11.74
CA ASP A 43 10.21 3.28 11.45
C ASP A 43 10.79 1.97 10.88
N GLY A 44 11.79 2.05 10.00
CA GLY A 44 12.54 0.90 9.48
C GLY A 44 13.13 0.03 10.59
N GLU A 45 13.81 0.62 11.56
CA GLU A 45 14.34 -0.10 12.73
C GLU A 45 13.22 -0.71 13.58
N LYS A 46 12.24 0.12 13.96
CA LYS A 46 11.11 -0.29 14.80
C LYS A 46 10.32 -1.45 14.19
N TYR A 47 9.95 -1.34 12.92
CA TYR A 47 9.15 -2.34 12.23
C TYR A 47 9.95 -3.58 11.92
N SER A 48 11.25 -3.45 11.70
CA SER A 48 12.12 -4.61 11.54
C SER A 48 12.15 -5.48 12.80
N LEU A 49 12.30 -4.85 13.97
CA LEU A 49 12.26 -5.55 15.26
C LEU A 49 10.88 -6.14 15.56
N ARG A 50 9.80 -5.44 15.19
CA ARG A 50 8.43 -5.83 15.55
C ARG A 50 7.84 -6.90 14.64
N TYR A 51 8.11 -6.83 13.34
CA TYR A 51 7.43 -7.62 12.31
C TYR A 51 8.39 -8.56 11.56
N GLY A 52 9.68 -8.54 11.88
CA GLY A 52 10.67 -9.44 11.27
C GLY A 52 11.03 -9.13 9.82
N LYS A 53 10.54 -8.01 9.26
CA LYS A 53 10.91 -7.53 7.92
C LYS A 53 12.26 -6.82 7.98
N SER A 54 13.07 -6.91 6.93
CA SER A 54 14.34 -6.17 6.91
C SER A 54 14.09 -4.67 6.75
N GLN A 55 15.02 -3.85 7.26
CA GLN A 55 14.98 -2.40 7.05
C GLN A 55 15.00 -2.03 5.56
N LYS A 56 15.58 -2.88 4.71
CA LYS A 56 15.58 -2.71 3.26
C LYS A 56 14.19 -2.95 2.65
N GLU A 57 13.48 -4.01 3.03
CA GLU A 57 12.09 -4.24 2.58
C GLU A 57 11.19 -3.06 2.96
N ILE A 58 11.35 -2.52 4.17
CA ILE A 58 10.58 -1.35 4.62
C ILE A 58 10.93 -0.09 3.82
N ALA A 59 12.22 0.14 3.54
CA ALA A 59 12.66 1.25 2.70
C ALA A 59 12.17 1.09 1.24
N ASP A 60 12.16 -0.13 0.71
CA ASP A 60 11.66 -0.43 -0.63
C ASP A 60 10.16 -0.17 -0.72
N ALA A 61 9.37 -0.51 0.31
CA ALA A 61 7.96 -0.19 0.38
C ALA A 61 7.70 1.33 0.49
N TYR A 62 8.51 2.07 1.26
CA TYR A 62 8.43 3.55 1.26
C TYR A 62 8.74 4.12 -0.13
N LEU A 63 9.75 3.60 -0.82
CA LEU A 63 10.08 4.03 -2.17
C LEU A 63 8.93 3.76 -3.13
N GLU A 64 8.28 2.60 -3.03
CA GLU A 64 7.13 2.23 -3.86
C GLU A 64 5.98 3.24 -3.69
N LEU A 65 5.56 3.50 -2.45
CA LEU A 65 4.51 4.48 -2.16
C LEU A 65 4.86 5.87 -2.72
N VAL A 66 6.11 6.32 -2.52
CA VAL A 66 6.55 7.64 -3.03
C VAL A 66 6.57 7.68 -4.55
N LYS A 67 6.98 6.60 -5.24
CA LYS A 67 6.92 6.51 -6.71
C LYS A 67 5.50 6.58 -7.25
N ARG A 68 4.53 6.09 -6.48
CA ARG A 68 3.10 6.16 -6.77
C ARG A 68 2.49 7.54 -6.49
N GLY A 69 3.31 8.49 -6.03
CA GLY A 69 2.90 9.88 -5.80
C GLY A 69 2.43 10.18 -4.38
N TYR A 70 2.63 9.24 -3.44
CA TYR A 70 2.32 9.48 -2.04
C TYR A 70 3.30 10.51 -1.46
N THR A 71 2.77 11.45 -0.68
CA THR A 71 3.58 12.30 0.19
C THR A 71 4.24 11.46 1.28
N SER A 72 5.29 12.00 1.89
CA SER A 72 5.96 11.38 3.03
C SER A 72 5.00 11.10 4.19
N GLN A 73 4.04 11.98 4.45
CA GLN A 73 3.05 11.77 5.51
C GLN A 73 2.14 10.60 5.19
N GLN A 74 1.69 10.48 3.95
CA GLN A 74 0.87 9.34 3.54
C GLN A 74 1.65 8.03 3.61
N ALA A 75 2.88 8.01 3.08
CA ALA A 75 3.71 6.81 3.12
C ALA A 75 3.98 6.35 4.57
N ILE A 76 4.30 7.29 5.48
CA ILE A 76 4.45 7.01 6.93
C ILE A 76 3.14 6.51 7.55
N GLY A 77 2.00 7.10 7.16
CA GLY A 77 0.69 6.73 7.67
C GLY A 77 0.21 5.34 7.25
N ALA A 78 0.55 4.90 6.04
CA ALA A 78 0.13 3.61 5.50
C ALA A 78 0.96 2.43 6.04
N MET A 79 2.27 2.62 6.20
CA MET A 79 3.27 1.58 6.43
C MET A 79 2.91 0.56 7.54
N ASN A 80 2.55 1.03 8.74
CA ASN A 80 2.28 0.12 9.86
C ASN A 80 1.06 -0.76 9.59
N THR A 81 0.04 -0.24 8.91
CA THR A 81 -1.17 -0.98 8.59
C THR A 81 -0.93 -2.00 7.49
N GLU A 82 -0.14 -1.66 6.47
CA GLU A 82 0.25 -2.61 5.42
C GLU A 82 1.10 -3.75 5.98
N LEU A 83 2.02 -3.47 6.90
CA LEU A 83 2.77 -4.49 7.65
C LEU A 83 1.83 -5.41 8.44
N GLN A 84 0.84 -4.86 9.14
CA GLN A 84 -0.16 -5.66 9.85
C GLN A 84 -1.00 -6.50 8.88
N GLY A 85 -1.35 -5.95 7.72
CA GLY A 85 -2.07 -6.66 6.66
C GLY A 85 -1.29 -7.86 6.15
N SER A 86 0.02 -7.70 5.90
CA SER A 86 0.90 -8.81 5.48
C SER A 86 0.98 -9.91 6.53
N ILE A 87 1.11 -9.56 7.82
CA ILE A 87 1.12 -10.57 8.89
C ILE A 87 -0.23 -11.27 9.03
N ALA A 88 -1.35 -10.55 8.87
CA ALA A 88 -2.69 -11.10 9.04
C ALA A 88 -3.11 -12.01 7.88
N SER A 89 -2.82 -11.60 6.63
CA SER A 89 -3.13 -12.36 5.42
C SER A 89 -2.15 -13.51 5.17
N GLY A 90 -0.91 -13.38 5.65
CA GLY A 90 0.20 -14.25 5.26
C GLY A 90 0.79 -13.91 3.89
N ASP A 91 0.29 -12.86 3.22
CA ASP A 91 0.80 -12.40 1.93
C ASP A 91 2.13 -11.67 2.10
N GLU A 92 2.93 -11.65 1.03
CA GLU A 92 4.18 -10.92 1.00
C GLU A 92 3.96 -9.43 1.25
N PHE A 93 4.90 -8.81 1.95
CA PHE A 93 4.72 -7.43 2.38
C PHE A 93 4.65 -6.45 1.19
N SER A 94 5.45 -6.69 0.14
CA SER A 94 5.36 -5.95 -1.12
C SER A 94 3.97 -6.03 -1.76
N ASP A 95 3.37 -7.21 -1.73
CA ASP A 95 2.09 -7.48 -2.41
C ASP A 95 0.97 -6.77 -1.66
N VAL A 96 1.01 -6.78 -0.31
CA VAL A 96 0.05 -6.02 0.50
C VAL A 96 0.19 -4.51 0.28
N VAL A 97 1.42 -3.99 0.21
CA VAL A 97 1.65 -2.57 -0.13
C VAL A 97 1.04 -2.26 -1.49
N GLU A 98 1.32 -3.08 -2.50
CA GLU A 98 0.82 -2.89 -3.86
C GLU A 98 -0.71 -2.86 -3.91
N VAL A 99 -1.36 -3.91 -3.40
CA VAL A 99 -2.81 -4.07 -3.39
C VAL A 99 -3.50 -2.96 -2.59
N ALA A 100 -2.98 -2.65 -1.40
CA ALA A 100 -3.54 -1.59 -0.56
C ALA A 100 -3.47 -0.25 -1.28
N SER A 101 -2.30 0.13 -1.83
CA SER A 101 -2.18 1.41 -2.51
C SER A 101 -2.95 1.47 -3.84
N GLN A 102 -3.09 0.37 -4.60
CA GLN A 102 -3.95 0.35 -5.80
C GLN A 102 -5.41 0.57 -5.44
N THR A 103 -5.86 -0.08 -4.38
CA THR A 103 -7.23 0.06 -3.88
C THR A 103 -7.49 1.49 -3.38
N LEU A 104 -6.57 2.05 -2.59
CA LEU A 104 -6.68 3.40 -2.07
C LEU A 104 -6.73 4.45 -3.19
N GLU A 105 -5.86 4.32 -4.19
CA GLU A 105 -5.83 5.21 -5.35
C GLU A 105 -7.11 5.13 -6.16
N GLY A 106 -7.56 3.91 -6.49
CA GLY A 106 -8.77 3.70 -7.29
C GLY A 106 -10.04 4.27 -6.65
N PHE A 107 -10.14 4.21 -5.33
CA PHE A 107 -11.26 4.78 -4.58
C PHE A 107 -11.05 6.23 -4.12
N GLY A 108 -10.00 6.91 -4.60
CA GLY A 108 -9.73 8.30 -4.24
C GLY A 108 -9.46 8.51 -2.75
N MET A 109 -9.03 7.46 -2.03
CA MET A 109 -8.83 7.49 -0.58
C MET A 109 -7.49 8.12 -0.17
N THR A 110 -6.67 8.52 -1.14
CA THR A 110 -5.42 9.27 -0.94
C THR A 110 -5.63 10.79 -0.97
N VAL A 111 -6.83 11.26 -1.27
CA VAL A 111 -7.15 12.69 -1.37
C VAL A 111 -8.32 13.07 -0.47
N ASP A 112 -8.42 14.36 -0.15
CA ASP A 112 -9.59 14.93 0.52
C ASP A 112 -10.76 15.09 -0.47
N LYS A 113 -11.90 15.57 0.05
CA LYS A 113 -13.13 15.80 -0.74
C LYS A 113 -12.96 16.81 -1.89
N ASN A 114 -11.89 17.59 -1.91
CA ASN A 114 -11.58 18.57 -2.95
C ASN A 114 -10.51 18.04 -3.92
N GLY A 115 -10.10 16.78 -3.80
CA GLY A 115 -9.06 16.18 -4.63
C GLY A 115 -7.63 16.55 -4.23
N LYS A 116 -7.42 17.17 -3.06
CA LYS A 116 -6.08 17.50 -2.56
C LYS A 116 -5.50 16.31 -1.80
N GLN A 117 -4.22 16.01 -2.02
CA GLN A 117 -3.50 14.96 -1.27
C GLN A 117 -3.67 15.14 0.24
N LEU A 118 -3.92 14.02 0.94
CA LEU A 118 -4.00 14.01 2.40
C LEU A 118 -2.67 14.48 2.99
N SER A 119 -2.72 15.51 3.84
CA SER A 119 -1.52 16.08 4.48
C SER A 119 -1.16 15.41 5.80
N SER A 120 -1.97 14.47 6.28
CA SER A 120 -1.84 13.87 7.62
C SER A 120 -1.56 12.38 7.54
N ALA A 121 -0.49 11.94 8.20
CA ALA A 121 -0.21 10.52 8.40
C ALA A 121 -1.36 9.80 9.11
N LYS A 122 -2.02 10.46 10.07
CA LYS A 122 -3.16 9.88 10.81
C LYS A 122 -4.34 9.61 9.88
N GLU A 123 -4.69 10.55 9.01
CA GLU A 123 -5.79 10.37 8.06
C GLU A 123 -5.46 9.21 7.10
N MET A 124 -4.22 9.16 6.62
CA MET A 124 -3.79 8.07 5.77
C MET A 124 -3.82 6.71 6.49
N THR A 125 -3.45 6.65 7.77
CA THR A 125 -3.58 5.43 8.57
C THR A 125 -5.03 4.93 8.60
N GLU A 126 -6.00 5.81 8.82
CA GLU A 126 -7.42 5.41 8.86
C GLU A 126 -7.90 4.92 7.49
N GLN A 127 -7.52 5.61 6.41
CA GLN A 127 -7.89 5.19 5.04
C GLN A 127 -7.27 3.84 4.68
N THR A 128 -5.97 3.66 4.97
CA THR A 128 -5.25 2.40 4.74
C THR A 128 -5.87 1.27 5.54
N LYS A 129 -6.23 1.53 6.80
CA LYS A 129 -6.88 0.54 7.67
C LYS A 129 -8.25 0.15 7.14
N LYS A 130 -9.03 1.11 6.66
CA LYS A 130 -10.31 0.82 6.00
C LYS A 130 -10.11 -0.05 4.77
N ALA A 131 -9.15 0.28 3.91
CA ALA A 131 -8.86 -0.49 2.71
C ALA A 131 -8.45 -1.94 3.03
N VAL A 132 -7.40 -2.10 3.83
CA VAL A 132 -6.85 -3.41 4.19
C VAL A 132 -7.91 -4.27 4.92
N ASN A 133 -8.62 -3.70 5.90
CA ASN A 133 -9.63 -4.47 6.64
C ASN A 133 -10.82 -4.88 5.77
N THR A 134 -11.28 -4.03 4.86
CA THR A 134 -12.39 -4.38 3.96
C THR A 134 -12.00 -5.52 3.04
N LEU A 135 -10.80 -5.47 2.44
CA LEU A 135 -10.31 -6.54 1.58
C LEU A 135 -10.10 -7.84 2.36
N ALA A 136 -9.46 -7.77 3.53
CA ALA A 136 -9.25 -8.95 4.39
C ALA A 136 -10.58 -9.58 4.81
N TYR A 137 -11.54 -8.78 5.25
CA TYR A 137 -12.86 -9.28 5.62
C TYR A 137 -13.58 -9.95 4.44
N SER A 138 -13.56 -9.33 3.26
CA SER A 138 -14.16 -9.92 2.05
C SER A 138 -13.46 -11.22 1.65
N ALA A 139 -12.15 -11.32 1.82
CA ALA A 139 -11.40 -12.55 1.61
C ALA A 139 -11.83 -13.65 2.58
N ASP A 140 -11.93 -13.34 3.88
CA ASP A 140 -12.25 -14.32 4.92
C ASP A 140 -13.66 -14.93 4.79
N VAL A 141 -14.64 -14.15 4.31
CA VAL A 141 -16.04 -14.58 4.25
C VAL A 141 -16.49 -15.07 2.87
N THR A 142 -15.57 -15.14 1.90
CA THR A 142 -15.88 -15.60 0.54
C THR A 142 -14.77 -16.50 -0.02
N SER A 143 -14.98 -17.08 -1.20
CA SER A 143 -14.03 -17.96 -1.87
C SER A 143 -12.97 -17.17 -2.65
N THR A 144 -12.45 -16.09 -2.07
CA THR A 144 -11.40 -15.23 -2.68
C THR A 144 -10.21 -15.12 -1.75
N SER A 145 -9.09 -14.59 -2.23
CA SER A 145 -7.95 -14.18 -1.41
C SER A 145 -7.77 -12.65 -1.44
N PHE A 146 -6.98 -12.12 -0.50
CA PHE A 146 -6.62 -10.70 -0.48
C PHE A 146 -5.94 -10.30 -1.81
N GLN A 147 -5.00 -11.12 -2.29
CA GLN A 147 -4.36 -10.92 -3.60
C GLN A 147 -5.36 -10.98 -4.78
N SER A 148 -6.28 -11.93 -4.80
CA SER A 148 -7.28 -12.04 -5.88
C SER A 148 -8.24 -10.84 -5.90
N LEU A 149 -8.63 -10.36 -4.71
CA LEU A 149 -9.38 -9.11 -4.59
C LEU A 149 -8.54 -7.93 -5.07
N GLY A 150 -7.26 -7.86 -4.72
CA GLY A 150 -6.34 -6.83 -5.19
C GLY A 150 -6.24 -6.76 -6.71
N VAL A 151 -6.05 -7.90 -7.36
CA VAL A 151 -6.05 -8.01 -8.83
C VAL A 151 -7.36 -7.50 -9.41
N GLY A 152 -8.52 -7.94 -8.92
CA GLY A 152 -9.77 -7.43 -9.47
C GLY A 152 -9.98 -5.93 -9.18
N MET A 153 -9.57 -5.43 -8.00
CA MET A 153 -9.61 -4.02 -7.65
C MET A 153 -8.74 -3.17 -8.56
N SER A 154 -7.57 -3.66 -9.01
CA SER A 154 -6.73 -2.92 -9.96
C SER A 154 -7.45 -2.63 -11.28
N TYR A 155 -8.43 -3.45 -11.67
CA TYR A 155 -9.25 -3.24 -12.85
C TYR A 155 -10.50 -2.39 -12.60
N VAL A 156 -11.19 -2.63 -11.47
CA VAL A 156 -12.55 -2.11 -11.29
C VAL A 156 -12.65 -0.93 -10.31
N SER A 157 -11.68 -0.72 -9.43
CA SER A 157 -11.80 0.26 -8.32
C SER A 157 -12.12 1.67 -8.79
N SER A 158 -11.36 2.19 -9.76
CA SER A 158 -11.56 3.54 -10.31
C SER A 158 -12.89 3.72 -11.03
N THR A 159 -13.33 2.70 -11.77
CA THR A 159 -14.60 2.72 -12.50
C THR A 159 -15.77 2.60 -11.53
N ALA A 160 -15.68 1.70 -10.54
CA ALA A 160 -16.67 1.52 -9.49
C ALA A 160 -16.84 2.81 -8.67
N HIS A 161 -15.73 3.44 -8.29
CA HIS A 161 -15.75 4.73 -7.59
C HIS A 161 -16.43 5.82 -8.40
N GLN A 162 -16.10 5.96 -9.69
CA GLN A 162 -16.76 6.91 -10.59
C GLN A 162 -18.25 6.63 -10.77
N ALA A 163 -18.66 5.36 -10.77
CA ALA A 163 -20.05 4.94 -10.81
C ALA A 163 -20.78 5.10 -9.46
N GLY A 164 -20.11 5.61 -8.42
CA GLY A 164 -20.69 5.88 -7.11
C GLY A 164 -20.67 4.71 -6.14
N PHE A 165 -20.05 3.57 -6.50
CA PHE A 165 -19.88 2.45 -5.59
C PHE A 165 -18.75 2.71 -4.60
N THR A 166 -18.97 2.26 -3.37
CA THR A 166 -17.96 2.26 -2.33
C THR A 166 -17.02 1.06 -2.46
N LEU A 167 -15.86 1.16 -1.79
CA LEU A 167 -14.93 0.03 -1.65
C LEU A 167 -15.63 -1.23 -1.10
N ALA A 168 -16.46 -1.06 -0.06
CA ALA A 168 -17.10 -2.19 0.61
C ALA A 168 -18.15 -2.87 -0.28
N GLU A 169 -18.95 -2.10 -1.03
CA GLU A 169 -19.90 -2.66 -2.00
C GLU A 169 -19.18 -3.40 -3.11
N THR A 170 -18.10 -2.81 -3.63
CA THR A 170 -17.31 -3.41 -4.71
C THR A 170 -16.64 -4.70 -4.25
N ALA A 171 -16.00 -4.71 -3.08
CA ALA A 171 -15.35 -5.89 -2.52
C ALA A 171 -16.36 -7.01 -2.23
N SER A 172 -17.53 -6.65 -1.72
CA SER A 172 -18.62 -7.61 -1.46
C SER A 172 -19.16 -8.21 -2.76
N ALA A 173 -19.37 -7.40 -3.79
CA ALA A 173 -19.81 -7.86 -5.10
C ALA A 173 -18.78 -8.84 -5.71
N MET A 174 -17.50 -8.52 -5.64
CA MET A 174 -16.43 -9.42 -6.08
C MET A 174 -16.42 -10.74 -5.30
N GLY A 175 -16.61 -10.70 -3.98
CA GLY A 175 -16.69 -11.90 -3.16
C GLY A 175 -17.89 -12.79 -3.51
N VAL A 176 -19.06 -12.21 -3.80
CA VAL A 176 -20.24 -12.94 -4.30
C VAL A 176 -19.97 -13.61 -5.64
N LEU A 177 -19.30 -12.90 -6.57
CA LEU A 177 -18.90 -13.45 -7.87
C LEU A 177 -17.91 -14.62 -7.69
N SER A 178 -16.94 -14.48 -6.79
CA SER A 178 -15.98 -15.55 -6.48
C SER A 178 -16.68 -16.79 -5.93
N ASN A 179 -17.65 -16.62 -5.03
CA ASN A 179 -18.50 -17.72 -4.53
C ASN A 179 -19.31 -18.41 -5.63
N ALA A 180 -19.65 -17.71 -6.70
CA ALA A 180 -20.30 -18.27 -7.88
C ALA A 180 -19.30 -18.95 -8.86
N GLY A 181 -18.03 -19.08 -8.48
CA GLY A 181 -16.97 -19.69 -9.30
C GLY A 181 -16.34 -18.76 -10.33
N LEU A 182 -16.58 -17.44 -10.22
CA LEU A 182 -15.97 -16.41 -11.05
C LEU A 182 -14.89 -15.69 -10.25
N GLU A 183 -13.74 -16.36 -10.06
CA GLU A 183 -12.54 -15.73 -9.49
C GLU A 183 -12.00 -14.64 -10.43
N ALA A 184 -11.35 -13.60 -9.90
CA ALA A 184 -10.84 -12.47 -10.70
C ALA A 184 -9.88 -12.90 -11.84
N ASP A 185 -9.09 -13.96 -11.61
CA ASP A 185 -8.28 -14.67 -12.61
C ASP A 185 -9.14 -15.31 -13.72
N LYS A 186 -10.19 -16.04 -13.34
CA LYS A 186 -11.00 -16.88 -14.24
C LYS A 186 -12.06 -16.09 -15.01
N ALA A 187 -12.59 -15.02 -14.42
CA ALA A 187 -13.61 -14.17 -15.03
C ALA A 187 -13.09 -13.44 -16.28
N LEU A 188 -11.81 -13.05 -16.28
CA LEU A 188 -11.17 -12.38 -17.42
C LEU A 188 -10.90 -13.33 -18.58
N VAL A 189 -10.50 -14.59 -18.31
CA VAL A 189 -10.34 -15.62 -19.36
C VAL A 189 -11.66 -15.88 -20.09
N LYS A 190 -12.80 -15.75 -19.42
CA LYS A 190 -14.13 -15.93 -20.02
C LYS A 190 -14.68 -14.70 -20.76
N LEU A 191 -14.14 -13.51 -20.53
CA LEU A 191 -14.56 -12.29 -21.25
C LEU A 191 -13.76 -12.07 -22.55
N ALA A 192 -12.60 -12.71 -22.66
CA ALA A 192 -11.69 -12.60 -23.81
C ALA A 192 -11.81 -13.77 -24.81
N ALA A 193 -12.80 -14.66 -24.66
CA ALA A 193 -13.11 -15.78 -25.55
C ALA A 193 -14.51 -15.62 -26.15
#